data_AF-A0A7K2PRK5-F1
#
_entry.id   AF-A0A7K2PRK5-F1
#
_cell.length_a   1.000
_cell.length_b   1.000
_cell.length_c   1.000
_cell.angle_alpha   90.00
_cell.angle_beta   90.00
_cell.angle_gamma   90.00
#
_symmetry.space_group_name_H-M   'P 1'
#
loop_
_entity.id
_entity.type
_entity.pdbx_description
1 polymer ?
#
loop_
_entity_poly.entity_id
_entity_poly.type
_entity_poly.pdbx_seq_one_letter_code
_entity_poly.pdbx_strand_id
1 'polypeptide(L)'
;MSPIPAGGPALFIGTDTDYVALVRPALDPADPGVRQAAEQAGVTPEELAGPGDTWAVLFEHGGDGDGFELPGVRDAEPADFAERLRAELTAADGPFTVDGGAALRLDASPAGPDGYAFTAHVTPPDDAGTPVTVETGPLPSAALLTDLDAFLGSLA
;
A
#
# COMPACT_ATOMS: atom_id res chain seq x y z
N MET A 1 12.37 6.01 -11.92
CA MET A 1 13.14 5.08 -11.09
C MET A 1 12.22 3.91 -10.84
N SER A 2 12.63 2.68 -11.11
CA SER A 2 11.80 1.51 -10.77
C SER A 2 11.90 1.28 -9.26
N PRO A 3 10.79 1.16 -8.52
CA PRO A 3 10.87 0.79 -7.12
C PRO A 3 11.57 -0.56 -7.03
N ILE A 4 12.51 -0.66 -6.08
CA ILE A 4 13.16 -1.93 -5.73
C ILE A 4 12.03 -2.89 -5.36
N PRO A 5 11.95 -4.11 -5.94
CA PRO A 5 10.96 -5.07 -5.52
C PRO A 5 11.29 -5.49 -4.09
N ALA A 6 10.70 -4.81 -3.12
CA ALA A 6 10.71 -5.26 -1.74
C ALA A 6 9.96 -6.61 -1.75
N GLY A 7 10.64 -7.70 -1.39
CA GLY A 7 10.18 -9.07 -1.60
C GLY A 7 9.08 -9.52 -0.65
N GLY A 8 8.10 -8.67 -0.36
CA GLY A 8 7.06 -8.91 0.63
C GLY A 8 5.63 -8.60 0.13
N PRO A 9 4.61 -8.87 0.97
CA PRO A 9 3.23 -8.54 0.67
C PRO A 9 3.06 -7.07 0.28
N ALA A 10 2.35 -6.84 -0.82
CA ALA A 10 2.08 -5.49 -1.32
C ALA A 10 0.71 -5.44 -1.98
N LEU A 11 -0.10 -4.46 -1.58
CA LEU A 11 -1.38 -4.12 -2.20
C LEU A 11 -1.26 -2.72 -2.77
N PHE A 12 -1.39 -2.57 -4.08
CA PHE A 12 -1.36 -1.28 -4.77
C PHE A 12 -2.76 -0.90 -5.22
N ILE A 13 -3.12 0.36 -4.99
CA ILE A 13 -4.40 0.94 -5.39
C ILE A 13 -4.09 2.25 -6.09
N GLY A 14 -4.00 2.18 -7.41
CA GLY A 14 -3.83 3.37 -8.24
C GLY A 14 -3.12 3.14 -9.55
N THR A 15 -2.72 4.25 -10.16
CA THR A 15 -1.94 4.29 -11.39
C THR A 15 -0.46 4.49 -11.08
N ASP A 16 0.37 4.48 -12.12
CA ASP A 16 1.82 4.65 -11.98
C ASP A 16 2.23 6.02 -11.41
N THR A 17 1.35 7.03 -11.43
CA THR A 17 1.66 8.40 -10.98
C THR A 17 0.87 8.83 -9.75
N ASP A 18 -0.19 8.09 -9.42
CA ASP A 18 -1.12 8.41 -8.35
C ASP A 18 -1.62 7.10 -7.74
N TYR A 19 -1.01 6.71 -6.63
CA TYR A 19 -1.34 5.46 -5.95
C TYR A 19 -1.22 5.58 -4.44
N VAL A 20 -1.90 4.67 -3.76
CA VAL A 20 -1.58 4.29 -2.38
C VAL A 20 -1.23 2.81 -2.36
N ALA A 21 -0.22 2.44 -1.59
CA ALA A 21 0.21 1.06 -1.44
C ALA A 21 0.39 0.70 0.01
N LEU A 22 -0.15 -0.45 0.41
CA LEU A 22 0.09 -1.05 1.70
C LEU A 22 1.11 -2.17 1.50
N VAL A 23 2.30 -2.00 2.06
CA VAL A 23 3.43 -2.90 1.83
C VAL A 23 4.03 -3.35 3.14
N ARG A 24 4.50 -4.59 3.18
CA ARG A 24 5.41 -5.07 4.22
C ARG A 24 6.77 -5.28 3.57
N PRO A 25 7.70 -4.30 3.66
CA PRO A 25 8.96 -4.39 2.98
C PRO A 25 9.79 -5.56 3.52
N ALA A 26 10.09 -6.53 2.65
CA ALA A 26 11.13 -7.51 2.91
C ALA A 26 12.37 -7.07 2.10
N LEU A 27 13.29 -6.37 2.77
CA LEU A 27 14.58 -6.04 2.19
C LEU A 27 15.47 -7.29 2.27
N ASP A 28 16.00 -7.72 1.13
CA ASP A 28 17.02 -8.78 1.11
C ASP A 28 18.37 -8.15 1.49
N PRO A 29 19.01 -8.53 2.62
CA PRO A 29 20.31 -8.00 3.00
C PRO A 29 21.42 -8.39 2.01
N ALA A 30 21.20 -9.38 1.15
CA ALA A 30 22.10 -9.72 0.06
C ALA A 30 21.95 -8.80 -1.17
N ASP A 31 20.87 -8.01 -1.26
CA ASP A 31 20.62 -7.09 -2.36
C ASP A 31 21.72 -6.01 -2.46
N PRO A 32 22.33 -5.80 -3.64
CA PRO A 32 23.39 -4.80 -3.80
C PRO A 32 22.99 -3.37 -3.41
N GLY A 33 21.73 -2.99 -3.62
CA GLY A 33 21.17 -1.69 -3.23
C GLY A 33 21.06 -1.56 -1.72
N VAL A 34 20.55 -2.59 -1.03
CA VAL A 34 20.50 -2.64 0.44
C VAL A 34 21.90 -2.56 1.04
N ARG A 35 22.86 -3.29 0.49
CA ARG A 35 24.25 -3.25 0.97
C ARG A 35 24.89 -1.88 0.80
N GLN A 36 24.65 -1.24 -0.35
CA GLN A 36 25.15 0.11 -0.62
C GLN A 36 24.50 1.14 0.32
N ALA A 37 23.19 1.05 0.55
CA ALA A 37 22.49 1.94 1.47
C ALA A 37 22.98 1.74 2.93
N ALA A 38 23.24 0.50 3.34
CA ALA A 38 23.71 0.19 4.69
C ALA A 38 25.12 0.76 4.93
N GLU A 39 26.01 0.64 3.93
CA GLU A 39 27.34 1.27 3.98
C GLU A 39 27.24 2.79 4.12
N GLN A 40 26.34 3.45 3.38
CA GLN A 40 26.14 4.89 3.46
C GLN A 40 25.56 5.34 4.81
N ALA A 41 24.67 4.53 5.39
CA ALA A 41 24.07 4.76 6.70
C ALA A 41 24.98 4.37 7.88
N GLY A 42 26.10 3.67 7.61
CA GLY A 42 27.02 3.20 8.65
C GLY A 42 26.48 2.06 9.52
N VAL A 43 25.53 1.28 8.99
CA VAL A 43 24.91 0.12 9.64
C VAL A 43 25.18 -1.16 8.84
N THR A 44 24.89 -2.33 9.41
CA THR A 44 24.95 -3.58 8.64
C THR A 44 23.75 -3.72 7.70
N PRO A 45 23.88 -4.44 6.56
CA PRO A 45 22.74 -4.73 5.68
C PRO A 45 21.59 -5.42 6.40
N GLU A 46 21.88 -6.26 7.40
CA GLU A 46 20.89 -6.94 8.24
C GLU A 46 20.17 -5.96 9.18
N GLU A 47 20.88 -4.99 9.75
CA GLU A 47 20.27 -3.91 10.55
C GLU A 47 19.43 -2.96 9.70
N LEU A 48 19.87 -2.66 8.47
CA LEU A 48 19.09 -1.83 7.54
C LEU A 48 17.85 -2.57 7.02
N ALA A 49 17.99 -3.85 6.67
CA ALA A 49 16.87 -4.67 6.24
C ALA A 49 15.81 -4.82 7.34
N GLY A 50 16.26 -4.80 8.60
CA GLY A 50 15.41 -4.94 9.76
C GLY A 50 14.71 -6.30 9.78
N PRO A 51 13.74 -6.49 10.69
CA PRO A 51 12.99 -7.74 10.76
C PRO A 51 12.04 -7.94 9.57
N GLY A 52 11.79 -6.93 8.74
CA GLY A 52 10.82 -7.01 7.63
C GLY A 52 9.36 -7.19 8.08
N ASP A 53 9.09 -7.02 9.38
CA ASP A 53 7.78 -7.28 9.98
C ASP A 53 6.89 -6.04 10.07
N THR A 54 7.42 -4.86 9.70
CA THR A 54 6.68 -3.59 9.85
C THR A 54 5.98 -3.23 8.55
N TRP A 55 4.68 -3.01 8.66
CA TRP A 55 3.87 -2.50 7.57
C TRP A 55 4.19 -1.03 7.30
N ALA A 56 4.05 -0.61 6.05
CA ALA A 56 4.19 0.77 5.63
C ALA A 56 3.09 1.14 4.63
N VAL A 57 2.72 2.41 4.65
CA VAL A 57 1.90 3.03 3.61
C VAL A 57 2.84 3.85 2.74
N LEU A 58 2.84 3.55 1.44
CA LEU A 58 3.47 4.38 0.42
C LEU A 58 2.38 5.08 -0.36
N PHE A 59 2.61 6.31 -0.78
CA PHE A 59 1.69 7.00 -1.66
C PHE A 59 2.45 7.87 -2.65
N GLU A 60 1.89 8.01 -3.84
CA GLU A 60 2.37 8.93 -4.86
C GLU A 60 1.22 9.84 -5.29
N HIS A 61 1.48 11.13 -5.43
CA HIS A 61 0.51 12.10 -5.93
C HIS A 61 1.23 13.06 -6.88
N GLY A 62 0.82 13.07 -8.15
CA GLY A 62 1.39 13.96 -9.15
C GLY A 62 2.86 13.69 -9.47
N GLY A 63 3.35 12.47 -9.22
CA GLY A 63 4.74 12.07 -9.42
C GLY A 63 5.67 12.29 -8.22
N ASP A 64 5.17 12.85 -7.12
CA ASP A 64 5.90 12.98 -5.85
C ASP A 64 5.44 11.88 -4.89
N GLY A 65 6.37 10.97 -4.57
CA GLY A 65 6.14 9.82 -3.71
C GLY A 65 6.70 10.01 -2.30
N ASP A 66 5.95 9.58 -1.30
CA ASP A 66 6.34 9.56 0.12
C ASP A 66 5.72 8.33 0.82
N GLY A 67 6.02 8.14 2.10
CA GLY A 67 5.46 7.04 2.88
C GLY A 67 5.87 7.03 4.34
N PHE A 68 5.20 6.21 5.13
CA PHE A 68 5.47 6.06 6.56
C PHE A 68 5.21 4.65 7.04
N GLU A 69 5.89 4.29 8.12
CA GLU A 69 5.75 3.01 8.80
C GLU A 69 4.53 2.99 9.72
N LEU A 70 3.96 1.80 9.89
CA LEU A 70 2.83 1.49 10.75
C LEU A 70 3.27 0.54 11.88
N PRO A 71 4.00 1.04 12.89
CA PRO A 71 4.49 0.20 13.97
C PRO A 71 3.32 -0.42 14.75
N GLY A 72 3.37 -1.75 14.91
CA GLY A 72 2.38 -2.51 15.68
C GLY A 72 1.17 -3.00 14.89
N VAL A 73 1.07 -2.67 13.59
CA VAL A 73 0.12 -3.30 12.67
C VAL A 73 0.54 -4.74 12.41
N ARG A 74 -0.40 -5.69 12.53
CA ARG A 74 -0.19 -7.11 12.25
C ARG A 74 -0.77 -7.42 10.88
N ASP A 75 -0.53 -8.63 10.37
CA ASP A 75 -1.05 -9.03 9.05
C ASP A 75 -2.59 -9.11 9.01
N ALA A 76 -3.24 -9.25 10.17
CA ALA A 76 -4.69 -9.32 10.26
C ALA A 76 -5.36 -7.99 9.84
N GLU A 77 -4.78 -6.84 10.15
CA GLU A 77 -5.39 -5.55 9.84
C GLU A 77 -5.36 -5.23 8.32
N PRO A 78 -4.24 -5.40 7.59
CA PRO A 78 -4.19 -5.36 6.13
C PRO A 78 -5.07 -6.41 5.45
N ALA A 79 -5.12 -7.63 5.99
CA ALA A 79 -6.00 -8.69 5.48
C ALA A 79 -7.46 -8.29 5.60
N ASP A 80 -7.90 -7.85 6.78
CA ASP A 80 -9.27 -7.36 7.04
C ASP A 80 -9.65 -6.22 6.07
N PHE A 81 -8.74 -5.28 5.83
CA PHE A 81 -8.95 -4.18 4.90
C PHE A 81 -9.14 -4.68 3.47
N ALA A 82 -8.25 -5.56 3.00
CA ALA A 82 -8.32 -6.14 1.66
C ALA A 82 -9.59 -7.01 1.47
N GLU A 83 -9.98 -7.78 2.48
CA GLU A 83 -11.22 -8.57 2.46
C GLU A 83 -12.47 -7.68 2.37
N ARG A 84 -12.52 -6.57 3.13
CA ARG A 84 -13.63 -5.61 3.04
C ARG A 84 -13.69 -4.95 1.66
N LEU A 85 -12.55 -4.50 1.13
CA LEU A 85 -12.49 -3.90 -0.20
C LEU A 85 -12.93 -4.88 -1.29
N ARG A 86 -12.49 -6.14 -1.21
CA ARG A 86 -12.93 -7.20 -2.11
C ARG A 86 -14.43 -7.46 -2.03
N ALA A 87 -14.99 -7.50 -0.82
CA ALA A 87 -16.41 -7.72 -0.60
C ALA A 87 -17.25 -6.59 -1.19
N GLU A 88 -16.87 -5.34 -0.94
CA GLU A 88 -17.52 -4.15 -1.51
C GLU A 88 -17.44 -4.18 -3.04
N LEU A 89 -16.26 -4.39 -3.63
CA LEU A 89 -16.09 -4.47 -5.09
C LEU A 89 -16.92 -5.56 -5.77
N THR A 90 -17.15 -6.67 -5.06
CA THR A 90 -17.97 -7.78 -5.58
C THR A 90 -19.46 -7.49 -5.50
N ALA A 91 -19.89 -6.71 -4.51
CA ALA A 91 -21.30 -6.46 -4.21
C ALA A 91 -21.81 -5.10 -4.72
N ALA A 92 -20.93 -4.17 -5.04
CA ALA A 92 -21.29 -2.78 -5.26
C ALA A 92 -21.95 -2.53 -6.63
N ASP A 93 -23.08 -1.83 -6.58
CA ASP A 93 -23.74 -1.20 -7.73
C ASP A 93 -23.62 0.36 -7.66
N GLY A 94 -22.80 0.87 -6.74
CA GLY A 94 -22.72 2.30 -6.39
C GLY A 94 -21.45 2.66 -5.61
N PRO A 95 -21.35 3.90 -5.10
CA PRO A 95 -20.21 4.35 -4.30
C PRO A 95 -20.18 3.69 -2.92
N PHE A 96 -18.98 3.47 -2.38
CA PHE A 96 -18.76 2.86 -1.08
C PHE A 96 -17.51 3.43 -0.39
N THR A 97 -17.33 3.13 0.88
CA THR A 97 -16.16 3.51 1.67
C THR A 97 -15.61 2.29 2.40
N VAL A 98 -14.29 2.14 2.39
CA VAL A 98 -13.57 1.12 3.17
C VAL A 98 -12.63 1.81 4.15
N ASP A 99 -12.76 1.46 5.42
CA ASP A 99 -11.90 1.95 6.49
C ASP A 99 -10.78 0.92 6.77
N GLY A 100 -9.53 1.36 6.61
CA GLY A 100 -8.30 0.62 6.89
C GLY A 100 -7.68 0.97 8.24
N GLY A 101 -8.45 1.57 9.15
CA GLY A 101 -8.01 2.05 10.44
C GLY A 101 -7.53 3.49 10.41
N ALA A 102 -6.73 3.86 11.40
CA ALA A 102 -6.33 5.26 11.62
C ALA A 102 -5.50 5.86 10.47
N ALA A 103 -4.83 5.03 9.67
CA ALA A 103 -3.87 5.48 8.67
C ALA A 103 -4.43 5.62 7.25
N LEU A 104 -5.49 4.87 6.90
CA LEU A 104 -5.99 4.79 5.54
C LEU A 104 -7.51 4.64 5.52
N ARG A 105 -8.15 5.49 4.72
CA ARG A 105 -9.55 5.33 4.31
C ARG A 105 -9.65 5.46 2.80
N LEU A 106 -10.44 4.61 2.17
CA LEU A 106 -10.75 4.68 0.74
C LEU A 106 -12.21 5.03 0.54
N ASP A 107 -12.48 6.06 -0.24
CA ASP A 107 -13.78 6.30 -0.84
C ASP A 107 -13.73 5.86 -2.31
N ALA A 108 -14.72 5.09 -2.75
CA ALA A 108 -14.81 4.55 -4.09
C ALA A 108 -16.08 5.05 -4.79
N SER A 109 -15.97 5.41 -6.06
CA SER A 109 -17.10 5.81 -6.89
C SER A 109 -17.07 5.09 -8.24
N PRO A 110 -18.22 4.70 -8.81
CA PRO A 110 -18.27 4.06 -10.12
C PRO A 110 -17.66 4.96 -11.19
N ALA A 111 -16.75 4.41 -11.99
CA ALA A 111 -16.04 5.12 -13.04
C ALA A 111 -16.04 4.29 -14.34
N GLY A 112 -17.19 4.29 -15.00
CA GLY A 112 -17.44 3.46 -16.19
C GLY A 112 -18.13 2.13 -15.83
N PRO A 113 -18.33 1.25 -16.83
CA PRO A 113 -19.11 0.02 -16.65
C PRO A 113 -18.44 -1.04 -15.77
N ASP A 114 -17.10 -1.07 -15.70
CA ASP A 114 -16.34 -2.14 -15.04
C ASP A 114 -15.20 -1.61 -14.16
N GLY A 115 -15.33 -0.38 -13.64
CA GLY A 115 -14.25 0.26 -12.90
C GLY A 115 -14.71 1.23 -11.83
N TYR A 116 -13.81 1.50 -10.89
CA TYR A 116 -14.01 2.42 -9.78
C TYR A 116 -12.89 3.43 -9.71
N ALA A 117 -13.24 4.70 -9.51
CA ALA A 117 -12.30 5.72 -9.11
C ALA A 117 -12.22 5.75 -7.59
N PHE A 118 -11.00 5.75 -7.05
CA PHE A 118 -10.78 5.81 -5.61
C PHE A 118 -10.15 7.14 -5.18
N THR A 119 -10.53 7.56 -3.99
CA THR A 119 -9.91 8.64 -3.24
C THR A 119 -9.37 8.04 -1.94
N ALA A 120 -8.06 8.01 -1.81
CA ALA A 120 -7.38 7.58 -0.60
C ALA A 120 -7.13 8.76 0.32
N HIS A 121 -7.64 8.67 1.54
CA HIS A 121 -7.33 9.58 2.63
C HIS A 121 -6.29 8.93 3.51
N VAL A 122 -5.07 9.43 3.42
CA VAL A 122 -3.90 8.93 4.12
C VAL A 122 -3.64 9.84 5.31
N THR A 123 -3.60 9.26 6.51
CA THR A 123 -3.34 9.98 7.76
C THR A 123 -2.08 9.41 8.39
N PRO A 124 -0.92 10.06 8.21
CA PRO A 124 0.29 9.65 8.90
C PRO A 124 0.14 9.76 10.43
N PRO A 125 0.88 8.96 11.21
CA PRO A 125 1.10 9.24 12.63
C PRO A 125 1.55 10.68 12.87
N ASP A 126 1.25 11.22 14.06
CA ASP A 126 1.46 12.64 14.41
C ASP A 126 2.89 13.15 14.15
N ASP A 127 3.89 12.27 14.17
CA ASP A 127 5.31 12.56 13.95
C ASP A 127 5.82 12.24 12.53
N ALA A 128 4.99 11.59 11.69
CA ALA A 128 5.39 11.09 10.38
C ALA A 128 5.00 12.00 9.21
N GLY A 129 4.05 12.93 9.38
CA GLY A 129 3.70 13.87 8.32
C GLY A 129 2.33 14.53 8.46
N THR A 130 1.88 15.18 7.39
CA THR A 130 0.55 15.77 7.30
C THR A 130 -0.40 14.85 6.54
N PRO A 131 -1.70 14.82 6.86
CA PRO A 131 -2.68 14.06 6.08
C PRO A 131 -2.68 14.45 4.61
N VAL A 132 -2.79 13.46 3.73
CA VAL A 132 -2.78 13.61 2.28
C VAL A 132 -3.99 12.91 1.67
N THR A 133 -4.58 13.52 0.64
CA THR A 133 -5.60 12.88 -0.19
C THR A 133 -5.00 12.59 -1.56
N VAL A 134 -5.17 11.35 -2.03
CA VAL A 134 -4.68 10.86 -3.33
C VAL A 134 -5.86 10.37 -4.15
N GLU A 135 -6.03 10.90 -5.35
CA GLU A 135 -7.02 10.44 -6.32
C GLU A 135 -6.35 9.42 -7.25
N THR A 136 -6.67 8.14 -7.08
CA THR A 136 -5.88 7.06 -7.70
C THR A 136 -6.39 6.67 -9.09
N GLY A 137 -7.27 7.49 -9.68
CA GLY A 137 -7.86 7.31 -11.01
C GLY A 137 -8.84 6.13 -11.10
N PRO A 138 -9.50 5.93 -12.25
CA PRO A 138 -10.35 4.77 -12.46
C PRO A 138 -9.51 3.49 -12.61
N LEU A 139 -9.77 2.51 -11.76
CA LEU A 139 -9.15 1.19 -11.79
C LEU A 139 -10.15 0.14 -12.29
N PRO A 140 -9.73 -0.80 -13.15
CA PRO A 140 -10.57 -1.92 -13.55
C PRO A 140 -10.87 -2.84 -12.36
N SER A 141 -12.14 -3.07 -12.04
CA SER A 141 -12.54 -3.85 -10.86
C SER A 141 -12.00 -5.29 -10.90
N ALA A 142 -11.98 -5.92 -12.08
CA ALA A 142 -11.49 -7.28 -12.24
C ALA A 142 -9.98 -7.42 -11.99
N ALA A 143 -9.19 -6.41 -12.38
CA ALA A 143 -7.75 -6.39 -12.12
C ALA A 143 -7.49 -6.21 -10.62
N LEU A 144 -8.16 -5.24 -10.00
CA LEU A 144 -8.04 -4.98 -8.58
C LEU A 144 -8.48 -6.18 -7.72
N LEU A 145 -9.55 -6.89 -8.09
CA LEU A 145 -9.95 -8.13 -7.43
C LEU A 145 -8.87 -9.22 -7.51
N THR A 146 -8.17 -9.32 -8.65
CA THR A 146 -7.06 -10.26 -8.82
C THR A 146 -5.89 -9.90 -7.90
N ASP A 147 -5.55 -8.61 -7.83
CA ASP A 147 -4.48 -8.12 -6.97
C ASP A 147 -4.80 -8.31 -5.48
N LEU A 148 -6.07 -8.13 -5.09
CA LEU A 148 -6.55 -8.40 -3.72
C LEU A 148 -6.44 -9.89 -3.36
N ASP A 149 -6.83 -10.79 -4.26
CA ASP A 149 -6.69 -12.23 -4.04
C ASP A 149 -5.21 -12.65 -3.92
N ALA A 150 -4.33 -12.08 -4.75
CA ALA A 150 -2.89 -12.33 -4.67
C ALA A 150 -2.28 -11.79 -3.36
N PHE A 151 -2.67 -10.58 -2.96
CA PHE A 151 -2.25 -9.98 -1.70
C PHE A 151 -2.67 -10.82 -0.50
N LEU A 152 -3.95 -11.19 -0.39
CA LEU A 152 -4.45 -12.04 0.69
C LEU A 152 -3.73 -13.41 0.72
N GLY A 153 -3.43 -13.98 -0.45
CA GLY A 153 -2.64 -15.21 -0.55
C GLY A 153 -1.19 -15.08 -0.07
N SER A 154 -0.61 -13.87 -0.13
CA SER A 154 0.76 -13.61 0.35
C SER A 154 0.88 -13.46 1.88
N LEU A 155 -0.25 -13.30 2.57
CA LEU A 155 -0.34 -13.18 4.03
C LEU A 155 -0.55 -14.53 4.74
N ALA A 156 -0.84 -15.59 3.98
CA ALA A 156 -1.25 -16.91 4.49
C ALA A 156 -0.09 -17.87 4.78
#